data_AF-E6PXA8-F1
#
_entry.id   AF-E6PXA8-F1
#
_cell.length_a   1.000
_cell.length_b   1.000
_cell.length_c   1.000
_cell.angle_alpha   90.00
_cell.angle_beta   90.00
_cell.angle_gamma   90.00
#
_symmetry.space_group_name_H-M   'P 1'
#
loop_
_entity.id
_entity.type
_entity.pdbx_description
1 polymer ?
#
loop_
_entity_poly.entity_id
_entity_poly.type
_entity_poly.pdbx_seq_one_letter_code
_entity_poly.pdbx_strand_id
1 'polypeptide(L)'
;MVLSTDGDSLEVKVIDDGIGLQKQPPRPNIDRKMHGEEDPRGMGMFLIQALVDEAEWVVGSPGSSSYVRLLIRLHKRDIDELAKTITLE
;
A
#
# COMPACT_ATOMS: atom_id res chain seq x y z
N MET A 1 4.23 11.18 -2.04
CA MET A 1 4.60 9.75 -1.95
C MET A 1 6.11 9.66 -1.91
N VAL A 2 6.65 8.75 -1.11
CA VAL A 2 8.09 8.45 -1.03
C VAL A 2 8.27 6.98 -1.42
N LEU A 3 9.29 6.71 -2.23
CA LEU A 3 9.73 5.38 -2.59
C LEU A 3 11.17 5.22 -2.12
N SER A 4 11.47 4.15 -1.37
CA SER A 4 12.81 3.92 -0.85
C SER A 4 13.14 2.44 -0.82
N THR A 5 14.37 2.10 -1.17
CA THR A 5 14.89 0.74 -1.03
C THR A 5 15.79 0.64 0.20
N ASP A 6 15.67 -0.47 0.94
CA ASP A 6 16.58 -0.81 2.04
C ASP A 6 16.85 -2.32 2.00
N GLY A 7 18.12 -2.68 1.78
CA GLY A 7 18.54 -4.08 1.63
C GLY A 7 17.75 -4.82 0.54
N ASP A 8 16.94 -5.78 0.98
CA ASP A 8 16.08 -6.62 0.15
C ASP A 8 14.61 -6.17 0.19
N SER A 9 14.35 -4.89 0.44
CA SER A 9 12.99 -4.37 0.54
C SER A 9 12.79 -3.08 -0.25
N LEU A 10 11.57 -2.93 -0.78
CA LEU A 10 11.03 -1.70 -1.34
C LEU A 10 9.93 -1.20 -0.40
N GLU A 11 10.16 -0.06 0.22
CA GLU A 11 9.16 0.67 0.99
C GLU A 11 8.49 1.72 0.10
N VAL A 12 7.15 1.73 0.12
CA VAL A 12 6.32 2.77 -0.48
C VAL A 12 5.55 3.47 0.65
N LYS A 13 5.75 4.78 0.80
CA LYS A 13 5.02 5.60 1.77
C LYS A 13 4.13 6.61 1.06
N VAL A 14 2.82 6.43 1.22
CA VAL A 14 1.81 7.36 0.70
C VAL A 14 1.34 8.24 1.85
N ILE A 15 1.62 9.54 1.77
CA ILE A 15 1.34 10.52 2.83
C ILE A 15 0.15 11.36 2.39
N ASP A 16 -0.78 11.60 3.32
CA ASP A 16 -2.00 12.36 3.12
C ASP A 16 -2.32 13.21 4.36
N ASP A 17 -2.84 14.42 4.16
CA ASP A 17 -3.20 15.35 5.25
C ASP A 17 -4.67 15.23 5.68
N GLY A 18 -5.35 14.20 5.22
CA GLY A 18 -6.69 13.83 5.63
C GLY A 18 -6.72 13.14 6.99
N ILE A 19 -7.94 12.78 7.39
CA ILE A 19 -8.21 12.18 8.71
C ILE A 19 -7.69 10.75 8.86
N GLY A 20 -7.03 10.20 7.84
CA GLY A 20 -6.55 8.82 7.82
C GLY A 20 -7.66 7.78 7.91
N LEU A 21 -7.26 6.52 8.11
CA LEU A 21 -8.18 5.39 8.20
C LEU A 21 -8.67 5.21 9.64
N GLN A 22 -9.88 5.69 9.94
CA GLN A 22 -10.47 5.57 11.29
C GLN A 22 -10.81 4.11 11.67
N LYS A 23 -11.17 3.29 10.68
CA LYS A 23 -11.43 1.86 10.85
C LYS A 23 -11.11 1.14 9.55
N GLN A 24 -10.50 -0.04 9.64
CA GLN A 24 -10.36 -0.89 8.46
C GLN A 24 -11.74 -1.34 7.95
N PRO A 25 -12.07 -1.07 6.68
CA PRO A 25 -13.32 -1.55 6.12
C PRO A 25 -13.27 -3.08 6.01
N PRO A 26 -14.43 -3.77 6.10
CA PRO A 26 -14.49 -5.22 6.07
C PRO A 26 -14.02 -5.76 4.71
N ARG A 27 -13.44 -6.97 4.70
CA ARG A 27 -13.06 -7.63 3.44
C ARG A 27 -14.28 -7.78 2.53
N PRO A 28 -14.15 -7.43 1.23
CA PRO A 28 -15.22 -7.55 0.26
C PRO A 28 -15.49 -9.03 -0.01
N ASN A 29 -16.76 -9.35 -0.23
CA ASN A 29 -17.15 -10.69 -0.66
C ASN A 29 -17.20 -10.66 -2.18
N ILE A 30 -16.20 -11.27 -2.82
CA ILE A 30 -16.03 -11.21 -4.28
C ILE A 30 -17.27 -11.74 -5.00
N ASP A 31 -17.82 -12.87 -4.55
CA ASP A 31 -19.00 -13.46 -5.17
C ASP A 31 -20.18 -12.48 -5.12
N ARG A 32 -20.49 -11.95 -3.93
CA ARG A 32 -21.59 -10.98 -3.77
C ARG A 32 -21.33 -9.68 -4.55
N LYS A 33 -20.08 -9.22 -4.60
CA LYS A 33 -19.68 -8.02 -5.34
C LYS A 33 -19.92 -8.18 -6.84
N MET A 34 -19.58 -9.35 -7.40
CA MET A 34 -19.80 -9.67 -8.80
C MET A 34 -21.29 -9.74 -9.17
N HIS A 35 -22.13 -10.15 -8.22
CA HIS A 35 -23.59 -10.17 -8.39
C HIS A 35 -24.27 -8.83 -8.09
N GLY A 36 -23.51 -7.80 -7.69
CA GLY A 36 -24.05 -6.47 -7.35
C GLY A 36 -24.78 -6.41 -6.00
N GLU A 37 -24.58 -7.40 -5.14
CA GLU A 37 -25.25 -7.56 -3.84
C GLU A 37 -24.47 -6.95 -2.66
N GLU A 38 -23.32 -6.34 -2.94
CA GLU A 38 -22.49 -5.60 -1.98
C GLU A 38 -22.44 -4.13 -2.40
N ASP A 39 -22.46 -3.23 -1.41
CA ASP A 39 -22.40 -1.78 -1.64
C ASP A 39 -21.30 -1.38 -2.64
N PRO A 40 -21.57 -0.42 -3.53
CA PRO A 40 -20.58 0.05 -4.49
C PRO A 40 -19.42 0.74 -3.75
N ARG A 41 -18.25 0.11 -3.81
CA ARG A 41 -17.00 0.56 -3.19
C ARG A 41 -15.81 -0.03 -3.93
N GLY A 42 -14.69 0.67 -3.91
CA GLY A 42 -13.45 0.22 -4.55
C GLY A 42 -12.79 -0.96 -3.85
N MET A 43 -11.94 -1.66 -4.59
CA MET A 43 -11.20 -2.85 -4.13
C MET A 43 -9.75 -2.53 -3.76
N GLY A 44 -9.28 -1.30 -4.03
CA GLY A 44 -7.87 -0.94 -4.05
C GLY A 44 -7.10 -1.35 -2.80
N MET A 45 -7.60 -1.04 -1.61
CA MET A 45 -6.94 -1.40 -0.35
C MET A 45 -6.76 -2.91 -0.18
N PHE A 46 -7.76 -3.71 -0.55
CA PHE A 46 -7.72 -5.17 -0.45
C PHE A 46 -6.77 -5.78 -1.47
N LEU A 47 -6.73 -5.21 -2.67
CA LEU A 47 -5.78 -5.64 -3.71
C LEU A 47 -4.35 -5.32 -3.30
N ILE A 48 -4.10 -4.12 -2.78
CA ILE A 48 -2.77 -3.73 -2.29
C ILE A 48 -2.34 -4.66 -1.16
N GLN A 49 -3.20 -4.91 -0.17
CA GLN A 49 -2.94 -5.84 0.93
C GLN A 49 -2.62 -7.28 0.48
N ALA A 50 -3.12 -7.69 -0.68
CA ALA A 50 -2.85 -9.02 -1.23
C ALA A 50 -1.52 -9.10 -2.00
N LEU A 51 -0.96 -7.96 -2.39
CA LEU A 51 0.26 -7.87 -3.20
C LEU A 51 1.51 -7.59 -2.38
N VAL A 52 1.38 -6.86 -1.27
CA VAL A 52 2.51 -6.46 -0.43
C VAL A 52 2.71 -7.44 0.73
N ASP A 53 3.93 -7.55 1.22
CA ASP A 53 4.25 -8.39 2.36
C ASP A 53 3.75 -7.75 3.67
N GLU A 54 3.92 -6.44 3.80
CA GLU A 54 3.49 -5.69 4.98
C GLU A 54 2.78 -4.40 4.58
N ALA A 55 1.73 -4.06 5.32
CA ALA A 55 1.00 -2.82 5.14
C ALA A 55 0.59 -2.25 6.51
N GLU A 56 0.91 -0.98 6.72
CA GLU A 56 0.65 -0.24 7.95
C GLU A 56 -0.08 1.07 7.62
N TRP A 57 -1.16 1.34 8.35
CA TRP A 57 -1.93 2.58 8.25
C TRP A 57 -1.69 3.39 9.51
N VAL A 58 -1.03 4.53 9.35
CA VAL A 58 -0.69 5.41 10.46
C VAL A 58 -1.54 6.66 10.36
N VAL A 59 -2.34 6.90 11.40
CA VAL A 59 -3.13 8.13 11.51
C VAL A 59 -2.26 9.18 12.19
N GLY A 60 -2.14 10.34 11.53
CA GLY A 60 -1.41 11.48 12.08
C GLY A 60 -2.07 12.01 13.35
N SER A 61 -1.25 12.45 14.30
CA SER A 61 -1.70 13.35 15.37
C SER A 61 -2.10 14.73 14.81
N PRO A 62 -2.87 15.57 15.55
CA PRO A 62 -3.22 16.91 15.09
C PRO A 62 -1.99 17.72 14.67
N GLY A 63 -1.98 18.19 13.42
CA GLY A 63 -0.85 18.91 12.82
C GLY A 63 0.22 18.04 12.17
N SER A 64 0.02 16.72 12.11
CA SER A 64 0.87 15.79 11.35
C SER A 64 0.06 15.01 10.31
N SER A 65 0.69 14.68 9.19
CA SER A 65 0.07 13.91 8.11
C SER A 65 -0.19 12.46 8.53
N SER A 66 -1.27 11.88 8.02
CA SER A 66 -1.47 10.43 8.01
C SER A 66 -0.64 9.81 6.88
N TYR A 67 -0.32 8.52 7.00
CA TYR A 67 0.33 7.81 5.92
C TYR A 67 0.00 6.32 5.90
N VAL A 68 0.19 5.72 4.73
CA VAL A 68 0.22 4.27 4.54
C VAL A 68 1.65 3.90 4.18
N ARG A 69 2.21 2.94 4.93
CA ARG A 69 3.51 2.33 4.66
C ARG A 69 3.29 0.92 4.11
N LEU A 70 3.82 0.68 2.92
CA LEU A 70 3.75 -0.60 2.22
C LEU A 70 5.18 -1.14 2.08
N LEU A 71 5.39 -2.42 2.39
CA LEU A 71 6.67 -3.09 2.23
C LEU A 71 6.53 -4.26 1.25
N ILE A 72 7.43 -4.32 0.27
CA ILE A 72 7.57 -5.44 -0.64
C ILE A 72 8.99 -5.99 -0.46
N ARG A 73 9.12 -7.29 -0.19
CA ARG A 73 10.41 -7.99 -0.15
C ARG A 73 10.82 -8.34 -1.57
N LEU A 74 12.01 -7.95 -1.93
CA LEU A 74 12.61 -8.14 -3.24
C LEU A 74 13.46 -9.40 -3.22
N HIS A 75 13.30 -10.27 -4.21
CA HIS A 75 14.30 -11.31 -4.42
C HIS A 75 15.54 -10.73 -5.07
N LYS A 76 16.69 -11.39 -4.90
CA LYS A 76 17.99 -10.93 -5.42
C LYS A 76 17.95 -10.54 -6.91
N ARG A 77 17.15 -11.25 -7.72
CA ARG A 77 16.95 -10.93 -9.14
C ARG A 77 16.21 -9.59 -9.36
N ASP A 78 15.23 -9.28 -8.52
CA ASP A 78 14.40 -8.07 -8.63
C ASP A 78 15.20 -6.82 -8.20
N ILE A 79 16.10 -6.97 -7.22
CA ILE A 79 17.01 -5.91 -6.76
C ILE A 79 17.94 -5.46 -7.91
N ASP A 80 18.50 -6.42 -8.64
CA ASP A 80 19.43 -6.15 -9.76
C ASP A 80 18.72 -5.45 -10.94
N GLU A 81 17.41 -5.64 -11.10
CA GLU A 81 16.59 -4.97 -12.12
C GLU A 81 16.14 -3.58 -11.66
N LEU A 82 15.66 -3.43 -10.42
CA LEU A 82 15.27 -2.14 -9.84
C LEU A 82 16.44 -1.15 -9.77
N ALA A 83 17.64 -1.61 -9.40
CA ALA A 83 18.83 -0.76 -9.38
C ALA A 83 19.14 -0.19 -10.77
N LYS A 84 18.90 -0.95 -11.86
CA LYS A 84 19.13 -0.46 -13.22
C LYS A 84 18.12 0.61 -13.64
N THR A 85 16.89 0.54 -13.14
CA THR A 85 15.83 1.52 -13.47
C THR A 85 16.01 2.83 -12.68
N ILE A 86 16.48 2.77 -11.43
CA ILE A 86 16.60 3.95 -10.56
C ILE A 86 17.89 4.74 -10.85
N THR A 87 18.95 4.11 -11.39
CA THR A 87 20.25 4.78 -11.67
C THR A 87 20.31 5.44 -13.06
N LEU A 88 19.19 5.60 -13.76
CA LEU A 88 19.11 6.22 -15.09
C LEU A 88 18.79 7.73 -15.08
N GLU A 89 18.87 8.38 -13.91
CA GLU A 89 18.84 9.85 -13.77
C GLU A 89 20.21 10.41 -13.37
#